data_AF-A0A817THP9-F1
#
_entry.id   AF-A0A817THP9-F1
#
_cell.length_a   1.000
_cell.length_b   1.000
_cell.length_c   1.000
_cell.angle_alpha   90.00
_cell.angle_beta   90.00
_cell.angle_gamma   90.00
#
_symmetry.space_group_name_H-M   'P 1'
#
loop_
_entity.id
_entity.type
_entity.pdbx_description
1 polymer ?
#
loop_
_entity_poly.entity_id
_entity_poly.type
_entity_poly.pdbx_seq_one_letter_code
_entity_poly.pdbx_strand_id
1 'polypeptide(L)'
;SSDKLYPFTYEPSGEDFLSAGLAEADLMRRVMYKNNHEFLQWFNDYLPLTNLPSSLEPPSITDPTDPKLIHLAGLCLSRAWM
;
A
#
# COMPACT_ATOMS: atom_id res chain seq x y z
N SER A 1 -9.92 -3.31 17.40
CA SER A 1 -10.69 -3.03 16.17
C SER A 1 -11.14 -4.35 15.55
N SER A 2 -12.26 -4.35 14.82
CA SER A 2 -12.66 -5.47 13.94
C SER A 2 -11.97 -5.41 12.58
N ASP A 3 -11.42 -4.25 12.24
CA ASP A 3 -10.61 -4.04 11.06
C ASP A 3 -9.19 -4.58 11.28
N LYS A 4 -8.85 -5.64 10.53
CA LYS A 4 -7.66 -6.49 10.66
C LYS A 4 -7.38 -7.20 9.35
N LEU A 5 -6.13 -7.64 9.13
CA LEU A 5 -5.72 -8.50 8.02
C LEU A 5 -6.15 -7.96 6.64
N TYR A 6 -5.83 -6.70 6.37
CA TYR A 6 -6.11 -6.10 5.06
C TYR A 6 -5.57 -7.00 3.93
N PRO A 7 -6.40 -7.34 2.93
CA PRO A 7 -6.01 -8.25 1.85
C PRO A 7 -5.09 -7.55 0.85
N PHE A 8 -3.82 -7.37 1.23
CA PHE A 8 -2.82 -6.69 0.40
C PHE A 8 -2.55 -7.39 -0.94
N THR A 9 -3.02 -8.62 -1.12
CA THR A 9 -3.01 -9.33 -2.42
C THR A 9 -3.87 -8.66 -3.49
N TYR A 10 -4.80 -7.76 -3.12
CA TYR A 10 -5.52 -6.92 -4.08
C TYR A 10 -4.65 -5.78 -4.63
N GLU A 11 -3.43 -5.61 -4.11
CA GLU A 11 -2.55 -4.53 -4.48
C GLU A 11 -1.19 -5.03 -5.00
N PRO A 12 -0.74 -4.58 -6.18
CA PRO A 12 -1.41 -3.62 -7.08
C PRO A 12 -2.62 -4.21 -7.84
N SER A 13 -3.67 -3.42 -8.03
CA SER A 13 -4.78 -3.73 -8.94
C SER A 13 -4.42 -3.54 -10.43
N GLY A 14 -3.33 -2.79 -10.70
CA GLY A 14 -2.84 -2.47 -12.03
C GLY A 14 -3.39 -1.17 -12.62
N GLU A 15 -4.32 -0.51 -11.92
CA GLU A 15 -4.98 0.72 -12.37
C GLU A 15 -5.03 1.81 -11.28
N ASP A 16 -4.96 1.43 -10.01
CA ASP A 16 -5.06 2.38 -8.89
C ASP A 16 -3.73 3.08 -8.61
N PHE A 17 -3.75 4.42 -8.64
CA PHE A 17 -2.58 5.25 -8.28
C PHE A 17 -2.24 5.21 -6.79
N LEU A 18 -3.24 5.03 -5.94
CA LEU A 18 -3.08 4.99 -4.50
C LEU A 18 -3.38 3.59 -3.99
N SER A 19 -2.55 3.12 -3.06
CA SER A 19 -2.84 1.92 -2.28
C SER A 19 -3.97 2.24 -1.30
N ALA A 20 -5.12 1.56 -1.42
CA ALA A 20 -6.21 1.76 -0.47
C ALA A 20 -5.76 1.34 0.94
N GLY A 21 -4.99 0.25 1.03
CA GLY A 21 -4.46 -0.27 2.29
C GLY A 21 -3.53 0.73 3.01
N LEU A 22 -2.57 1.30 2.28
CA LEU A 22 -1.64 2.30 2.82
C LEU A 22 -2.33 3.65 3.03
N ALA A 23 -3.33 4.01 2.22
CA ALA A 23 -4.08 5.25 2.39
C ALA A 23 -4.90 5.23 3.69
N GLU A 24 -5.54 4.10 4.00
CA GLU A 24 -6.21 3.88 5.28
C GLU A 24 -5.21 3.93 6.44
N ALA A 25 -4.04 3.30 6.31
CA ALA A 25 -2.99 3.38 7.32
C ALA A 25 -2.51 4.82 7.58
N ASP A 26 -2.29 5.63 6.52
CA ASP A 26 -1.90 7.05 6.69
C ASP A 26 -3.02 7.88 7.33
N LEU A 27 -4.28 7.64 6.95
CA LEU A 27 -5.42 8.29 7.58
C LEU A 27 -5.48 7.97 9.07
N MET A 28 -5.39 6.69 9.43
CA MET A 28 -5.50 6.25 10.82
C MET A 28 -4.32 6.73 11.67
N ARG A 29 -3.13 6.84 11.10
CA ARG A 29 -1.97 7.49 11.73
C ARG A 29 -2.27 8.94 12.12
N ARG A 30 -2.98 9.68 11.27
CA ARG A 30 -3.37 11.07 11.56
C ARG A 30 -4.53 11.16 12.55
N VAL A 31 -5.49 10.24 12.50
CA VAL A 31 -6.62 10.19 13.43
C VAL A 31 -6.15 9.85 14.85
N MET A 32 -5.23 8.89 14.98
CA MET A 32 -4.74 8.37 16.26
C MET A 32 -3.44 9.06 16.74
N TYR A 33 -3.07 10.21 16.16
CA TYR A 33 -1.77 10.85 16.35
C TYR A 33 -1.37 11.13 17.82
N LYS A 34 -2.34 11.28 18.72
CA LYS A 34 -2.10 11.51 20.16
C LYS A 34 -1.69 10.25 20.90
N ASN A 35 -2.03 9.07 20.37
CA ASN A 35 -1.88 7.76 20.99
C ASN A 35 -1.06 6.82 20.09
N ASN A 36 0.23 7.10 19.90
CA ASN A 36 1.09 6.29 19.02
C ASN A 36 1.08 4.79 19.34
N HIS A 37 0.97 4.39 20.62
CA HIS A 37 0.90 2.98 21.01
C HIS A 37 -0.37 2.29 20.49
N GLU A 38 -1.50 2.99 20.51
CA GLU A 38 -2.78 2.49 20.01
C GLU A 38 -2.73 2.33 18.49
N PHE A 39 -2.17 3.32 17.79
CA PHE A 39 -1.93 3.24 16.35
C PHE A 39 -1.04 2.04 15.99
N LEU A 40 0.10 1.87 16.66
CA LEU A 40 1.02 0.77 16.35
C LEU A 40 0.37 -0.60 16.60
N GLN A 41 -0.44 -0.73 17.65
CA GLN A 41 -1.15 -1.97 17.92
C GLN A 41 -2.22 -2.26 16.86
N TRP A 42 -3.00 -1.25 16.45
CA TRP A 42 -3.95 -1.40 15.34
C TRP A 42 -3.23 -1.71 14.02
N PHE A 43 -2.16 -0.99 13.70
CA PHE A 43 -1.42 -1.13 12.45
C PHE A 43 -0.82 -2.53 12.29
N ASN A 44 -0.27 -3.12 13.36
CA ASN A 44 0.27 -4.48 13.32
C ASN A 44 -0.81 -5.55 13.12
N ASP A 45 -2.02 -5.32 13.63
CA ASP A 45 -3.18 -6.20 13.42
C ASP A 45 -3.78 -6.03 12.01
N TYR A 46 -3.78 -4.79 11.51
CA TYR A 46 -4.32 -4.38 10.22
C TYR A 46 -3.44 -4.86 9.05
N LEU A 47 -2.15 -4.58 9.12
CA LEU A 47 -1.16 -4.89 8.08
C LEU A 47 0.01 -5.68 8.68
N PRO A 48 -0.18 -6.97 8.99
CA PRO A 48 0.91 -7.78 9.51
C PRO A 48 2.03 -7.91 8.47
N LEU A 49 3.28 -7.82 8.92
CA LEU A 49 4.46 -7.87 8.03
C LEU A 49 4.55 -9.15 7.19
N THR A 50 3.94 -10.25 7.64
CA THR A 50 3.83 -11.51 6.88
C THR A 50 2.97 -11.36 5.63
N ASN A 51 2.09 -10.36 5.60
CA ASN A 51 1.20 -10.05 4.48
C ASN A 51 1.71 -8.87 3.65
N LEU A 52 2.85 -8.25 3.99
CA LEU A 52 3.54 -7.34 3.06
C LEU A 52 4.05 -8.22 1.91
N PRO A 53 3.44 -8.14 0.71
CA PRO A 53 3.78 -9.06 -0.36
C PRO A 53 5.14 -8.72 -0.95
N SER A 54 5.64 -9.64 -1.78
CA SER A 54 6.62 -9.36 -2.83
C SER A 54 6.20 -8.23 -3.81
N SER A 55 4.96 -7.72 -3.74
CA SER A 55 4.42 -6.68 -4.64
C SER A 55 4.92 -5.26 -4.37
N LEU A 56 5.72 -5.07 -3.33
CA LEU A 56 6.51 -3.84 -3.14
C LEU A 56 7.70 -3.74 -4.09
N GLU A 57 8.05 -4.83 -4.78
CA GLU A 57 9.05 -4.78 -5.83
C GLU A 57 8.54 -3.94 -7.02
N PRO A 58 9.36 -3.02 -7.55
CA PRO A 58 9.00 -2.29 -8.75
C PRO A 58 8.70 -3.25 -9.92
N PRO A 59 7.71 -2.94 -10.77
CA PRO A 59 7.43 -3.75 -11.95
C PRO A 59 8.61 -3.70 -12.93
N SER A 60 8.85 -4.81 -13.64
CA SER A 60 9.83 -4.84 -14.72
C SER A 60 9.28 -4.11 -15.95
N ILE A 61 9.97 -3.06 -16.38
CA ILE A 61 9.61 -2.26 -17.56
C ILE A 61 10.52 -2.63 -18.72
N THR A 62 10.09 -3.57 -19.54
CA THR A 62 10.87 -4.06 -20.69
C THR A 62 10.81 -3.14 -21.90
N ASP A 63 9.71 -2.39 -22.06
CA ASP A 63 9.51 -1.40 -23.12
C ASP A 63 8.87 -0.12 -22.54
N PRO A 64 9.60 1.00 -22.45
CA PRO A 64 9.07 2.26 -21.93
C PRO A 64 8.16 3.00 -22.93
N THR A 65 8.06 2.55 -24.18
CA THR A 65 7.11 3.10 -25.16
C THR A 65 5.75 2.43 -25.09
N ASP A 66 5.65 1.27 -24.43
CA ASP A 66 4.38 0.63 -24.13
C ASP A 66 3.63 1.45 -23.05
N PRO A 67 2.43 1.96 -23.36
CA PRO A 67 1.69 2.84 -22.46
C PRO A 67 1.22 2.12 -21.18
N LYS A 68 1.02 0.80 -21.21
CA LYS A 68 0.63 0.03 -20.03
C LYS A 68 1.83 -0.24 -19.12
N LEU A 69 2.97 -0.60 -19.69
CA LEU A 69 4.18 -0.84 -18.88
C LEU A 69 4.62 0.44 -18.18
N ILE A 70 4.66 1.57 -18.89
CA ILE A 70 5.03 2.84 -18.26
C ILE A 70 3.99 3.32 -17.24
N HIS A 71 2.71 3.00 -17.45
CA HIS A 71 1.65 3.25 -16.47
C HIS A 71 1.91 2.50 -15.16
N LEU A 72 2.26 1.21 -15.20
CA LEU A 72 2.60 0.42 -14.01
C LEU A 72 3.80 1.01 -13.23
N ALA A 73 4.79 1.57 -13.93
CA ALA A 73 5.89 2.29 -13.29
C ALA A 73 5.39 3.53 -12.52
N GLY A 74 4.48 4.28 -13.14
CA GLY A 74 3.81 5.43 -12.51
C GLY A 74 3.02 5.03 -11.27
N LEU A 75 2.23 3.95 -11.34
CA LEU A 75 1.50 3.43 -10.18
C LEU A 75 2.42 3.04 -9.02
N CYS A 76 3.52 2.34 -9.35
CA CYS A 76 4.50 1.96 -8.34
C CYS A 76 5.16 3.18 -7.68
N LEU A 77 5.46 4.23 -8.46
CA LEU A 77 6.03 5.47 -7.95
C LEU A 77 5.06 6.22 -7.03
N SER A 78 3.78 6.34 -7.43
CA SER A 78 2.75 6.97 -6.61
C SER A 78 2.57 6.27 -5.27
N ARG A 79 2.62 4.92 -5.26
CA ARG A 79 2.53 4.13 -4.05
C ARG A 79 3.76 4.26 -3.14
N ALA A 80 4.96 4.35 -3.70
CA ALA A 80 6.20 4.51 -2.93
C ALA A 80 6.33 5.89 -2.25
N TRP A 81 5.57 6.89 -2.72
CA TRP A 81 5.53 8.23 -2.12
C TRP A 81 4.63 8.32 -0.88
N MET A 82 3.65 7.42 -0.75
CA MET A 82 2.79 7.34 0.43
C MET A 82 3.52 6.77 1.64
#